data_AF-A0A9E5V7G8-F1
#
_entry.id   AF-A0A9E5V7G8-F1
#
_cell.length_a   1.000
_cell.length_b   1.000
_cell.length_c   1.000
_cell.angle_alpha   90.00
_cell.angle_beta   90.00
_cell.angle_gamma   90.00
#
_symmetry.space_group_name_H-M   'P 1'
#
loop_
_entity.id
_entity.type
_entity.pdbx_description
1 polymer ?
#
loop_
_entity_poly.entity_id
_entity_poly.type
_entity_poly.pdbx_seq_one_letter_code
_entity_poly.pdbx_strand_id
1 'polypeptide(L)'
;MPQILATSKENGWLLIADGGTSLNENLKTEDDIQHWLHILPIYAELQKDAIKHLEQLLPVGVYNRRLENLPNLYDELLTNTEVLATNHPEGISSSEYQRLQDNVALFASLCEELAAFGIPETVHHGDLHDGNIFIQDENYIFFDWGDRGATRFGEVRQKRCDR
;
A
#
# COMPACT_ATOMS: atom_id res chain seq x y z
N MET A 1 11.72 4.92 -8.23
CA MET A 1 11.87 5.83 -7.08
C MET A 1 12.54 7.10 -7.55
N PRO A 2 12.02 8.30 -7.23
CA PRO A 2 12.69 9.55 -7.57
C PRO A 2 13.99 9.71 -6.77
N GLN A 3 14.95 10.42 -7.33
CA GLN A 3 16.20 10.73 -6.65
C GLN A 3 15.95 11.77 -5.55
N ILE A 4 16.45 11.51 -4.33
CA ILE A 4 16.44 12.50 -3.24
C ILE A 4 17.64 13.42 -3.41
N LEU A 5 17.40 14.72 -3.55
CA LEU A 5 18.42 15.76 -3.69
C LEU A 5 18.82 16.37 -2.35
N ALA A 6 17.86 16.55 -1.43
CA ALA A 6 18.12 17.03 -0.08
C ALA A 6 17.02 16.56 0.90
N THR A 7 17.34 16.57 2.19
CA THR A 7 16.38 16.24 3.26
C THR A 7 16.49 17.25 4.40
N SER A 8 15.36 17.67 4.97
CA SER A 8 15.29 18.37 6.25
C SER A 8 14.49 17.54 7.24
N LYS A 9 15.17 16.87 8.17
CA LYS A 9 14.52 16.01 9.18
C LYS A 9 13.68 16.82 10.16
N GLU A 10 14.13 18.02 10.53
CA GLU A 10 13.42 18.89 11.46
C GLU A 10 12.04 19.31 10.93
N ASN A 11 11.95 19.57 9.62
CA ASN A 11 10.70 19.99 8.99
C ASN A 11 9.93 18.83 8.32
N GLY A 12 10.49 17.62 8.31
CA GLY A 12 9.94 16.49 7.57
C GLY A 12 9.94 16.68 6.05
N TRP A 13 10.85 17.48 5.49
CA TRP A 13 10.88 17.79 4.07
C TRP A 13 11.86 16.93 3.29
N LEU A 14 11.47 16.58 2.07
CA LEU A 14 12.32 15.95 1.07
C LEU A 14 12.31 16.83 -0.19
N LEU A 15 13.49 17.17 -0.69
CA LEU A 15 13.65 17.72 -2.03
C LEU A 15 14.00 16.56 -2.96
N ILE A 16 13.16 16.32 -3.96
CA ILE A 16 13.35 15.27 -4.95
C ILE A 16 13.68 15.88 -6.31
N ALA A 17 14.41 15.13 -7.14
CA ALA A 17 14.62 15.49 -8.53
C ALA A 17 13.28 15.49 -9.27
N ASP A 18 13.20 16.31 -10.31
CA ASP A 18 12.05 16.31 -11.21
C ASP A 18 11.86 14.90 -11.80
N GLY A 19 10.68 14.31 -11.52
CA GLY A 19 10.33 12.96 -11.92
C GLY A 19 9.82 12.89 -13.36
N GLY A 20 9.58 14.02 -14.03
CA GLY A 20 8.94 14.08 -15.33
C GLY A 20 7.42 14.31 -15.23
N THR A 21 6.69 13.96 -16.28
CA THR A 21 5.24 14.19 -16.34
C THR A 21 4.51 13.12 -15.53
N SER A 22 3.50 13.52 -14.75
CA SER A 22 2.64 12.57 -14.06
C SER A 22 1.87 11.71 -15.08
N LEU A 23 1.68 10.42 -14.78
CA LEU A 23 0.95 9.52 -15.66
C LEU A 23 -0.51 10.00 -15.80
N ASN A 24 -1.15 10.49 -14.73
CA ASN A 24 -2.52 11.00 -14.79
C ASN A 24 -2.75 12.14 -15.80
N GLU A 25 -1.73 12.93 -16.12
CA GLU A 25 -1.82 14.02 -17.10
C GLU A 25 -1.86 13.50 -18.54
N ASN A 26 -1.33 12.29 -18.74
CA ASN A 26 -1.26 11.58 -20.02
C ASN A 26 -2.42 10.60 -20.21
N LEU A 27 -3.05 10.13 -19.13
CA LEU A 27 -4.19 9.22 -19.19
C LEU A 27 -5.48 9.95 -19.55
N LYS A 28 -6.03 9.69 -20.75
CA LYS A 28 -7.25 10.33 -21.26
C LYS A 28 -8.09 9.42 -22.17
N THR A 29 -7.63 8.20 -22.49
CA THR A 29 -8.18 7.37 -23.59
C THR A 29 -8.04 5.87 -23.29
N GLU A 30 -8.48 5.00 -24.22
CA GLU A 30 -8.28 3.55 -24.13
C GLU A 30 -6.79 3.13 -24.05
N ASP A 31 -5.86 4.01 -24.44
CA ASP A 31 -4.41 3.79 -24.34
C ASP A 31 -3.93 3.66 -22.89
N ASP A 32 -4.75 4.07 -21.92
CA ASP A 32 -4.46 4.01 -20.49
C ASP A 32 -4.18 2.58 -20.01
N ILE A 33 -4.86 1.58 -20.59
CA ILE A 33 -4.66 0.17 -20.24
C ILE A 33 -3.24 -0.29 -20.65
N GLN A 34 -2.71 0.22 -21.76
CA GLN A 34 -1.38 -0.18 -22.22
C GLN A 34 -0.30 0.25 -21.24
N HIS A 35 -0.43 1.43 -20.63
CA HIS A 35 0.50 1.84 -19.56
C HIS A 35 0.47 0.87 -18.38
N TRP A 36 -0.73 0.50 -17.90
CA TRP A 36 -0.86 -0.45 -16.78
C TRP A 36 -0.31 -1.85 -17.08
N LEU A 37 -0.41 -2.32 -18.32
CA LEU A 37 0.20 -3.58 -18.75
C LEU A 37 1.73 -3.56 -18.62
N HIS A 38 2.37 -2.40 -18.72
CA HIS A 38 3.82 -2.23 -18.50
C HIS A 38 4.17 -1.97 -17.03
N ILE A 39 3.35 -1.17 -16.33
CA ILE A 39 3.61 -0.75 -14.94
C ILE A 39 3.47 -1.91 -13.96
N LEU A 40 2.42 -2.72 -14.07
CA LEU A 40 2.13 -3.78 -13.10
C LEU A 40 3.27 -4.82 -12.98
N PRO A 41 3.87 -5.31 -14.08
CA PRO A 41 5.07 -6.15 -14.00
C PRO A 41 6.25 -5.48 -13.30
N ILE A 42 6.50 -4.18 -13.54
CA ILE A 42 7.61 -3.45 -12.91
C ILE A 42 7.35 -3.32 -11.40
N TYR A 43 6.12 -2.96 -11.01
CA TYR A 43 5.73 -2.90 -9.61
C TYR A 43 5.84 -4.27 -8.94
N ALA A 44 5.47 -5.33 -9.65
CA ALA A 44 5.61 -6.70 -9.16
C ALA A 44 7.06 -7.11 -8.92
N GLU A 45 7.99 -6.78 -9.82
CA GLU A 45 9.42 -7.02 -9.59
C GLU A 45 9.96 -6.20 -8.42
N LEU A 46 9.55 -4.93 -8.29
CA LEU A 46 9.88 -4.11 -7.11
C LEU A 46 9.43 -4.80 -5.82
N GLN A 47 8.20 -5.31 -5.78
CA GLN A 47 7.68 -6.03 -4.62
C GLN A 47 8.46 -7.33 -4.37
N LYS A 48 8.81 -8.09 -5.41
CA LYS A 48 9.62 -9.31 -5.25
C LYS A 48 11.00 -9.03 -4.70
N ASP A 49 11.65 -7.95 -5.17
CA ASP A 49 12.95 -7.55 -4.65
C ASP A 49 12.88 -7.02 -3.22
N ALA A 50 11.82 -6.28 -2.88
CA ALA A 50 11.61 -5.76 -1.54
C ALA A 50 11.45 -6.85 -0.46
N ILE A 51 10.98 -8.06 -0.81
CA ILE A 51 10.90 -9.20 0.12
C ILE A 51 12.27 -9.45 0.80
N LYS A 52 13.36 -9.36 0.02
CA LYS A 52 14.74 -9.64 0.49
C LYS A 52 15.22 -8.61 1.52
N HIS A 53 14.62 -7.43 1.52
CA HIS A 53 15.03 -6.28 2.33
C HIS A 53 14.01 -5.91 3.41
N LEU A 54 12.90 -6.65 3.52
CA LEU A 54 11.77 -6.25 4.35
C LEU A 54 12.16 -6.07 5.83
N GLU A 55 12.96 -6.97 6.39
CA GLU A 55 13.45 -6.88 7.78
C GLU A 55 14.35 -5.65 8.03
N GLN A 56 14.98 -5.11 6.98
CA GLN A 56 15.78 -3.89 7.06
C GLN A 56 14.91 -2.63 6.94
N LEU A 57 13.72 -2.76 6.33
CA LEU A 57 12.80 -1.66 6.09
C LEU A 57 11.85 -1.41 7.28
N LEU A 58 11.51 -2.43 8.06
CA LEU A 58 10.64 -2.29 9.22
C LEU A 58 11.19 -1.29 10.27
N PRO A 59 12.47 -1.33 10.68
CA PRO A 59 12.98 -0.41 11.71
C PRO A 59 13.05 1.06 11.26
N VAL A 60 12.99 1.33 9.95
CA VAL A 60 13.11 2.68 9.39
C VAL A 60 11.75 3.34 9.10
N GLY A 61 10.67 2.82 9.71
CA GLY A 61 9.36 3.46 9.72
C GLY A 61 8.39 2.98 8.64
N VAL A 62 8.60 1.79 8.04
CA VAL A 62 7.52 1.12 7.28
C VAL A 62 6.50 0.58 8.26
N TYR A 63 5.22 0.91 8.09
CA TYR A 63 4.16 0.38 8.93
C TYR A 63 4.09 -1.14 8.81
N ASN A 64 4.24 -1.84 9.93
CA ASN A 64 4.17 -3.30 9.95
C ASN A 64 2.69 -3.76 9.89
N ARG A 65 2.16 -3.92 8.68
CA ARG A 65 0.78 -4.37 8.41
C ARG A 65 0.74 -5.82 7.91
N ARG A 66 1.71 -6.64 8.33
CA ARG A 66 1.72 -8.08 8.05
C ARG A 66 0.46 -8.74 8.61
N LEU A 67 -0.03 -9.78 7.95
CA LEU A 67 -1.26 -10.47 8.36
C LEU A 67 -1.21 -10.96 9.81
N GLU A 68 -0.05 -11.37 10.30
CA GLU A 68 0.15 -11.78 11.71
C GLU A 68 -0.03 -10.62 12.71
N ASN A 69 0.18 -9.37 12.28
CA ASN A 69 0.10 -8.18 13.13
C ASN A 69 -1.23 -7.44 12.97
N LEU A 70 -1.93 -7.61 11.86
CA LEU A 70 -3.18 -6.89 11.58
C LEU A 70 -4.26 -7.08 12.65
N PRO A 71 -4.50 -8.28 13.23
CA PRO A 71 -5.49 -8.45 14.29
C PRO A 71 -5.22 -7.55 15.51
N ASN A 72 -3.95 -7.48 15.95
CA ASN A 72 -3.56 -6.61 17.05
C ASN A 72 -3.76 -5.13 16.71
N LEU A 73 -3.38 -4.71 15.50
CA LEU A 73 -3.60 -3.32 15.04
C LEU A 73 -5.09 -2.97 14.94
N TYR A 74 -5.93 -3.95 14.60
CA TYR A 74 -7.38 -3.78 14.59
C TYR A 74 -7.93 -3.60 15.99
N ASP A 75 -7.51 -4.42 16.95
CA ASP A 75 -7.88 -4.25 18.36
C ASP A 75 -7.43 -2.90 18.91
N GLU A 76 -6.20 -2.48 18.62
CA GLU A 76 -5.67 -1.16 18.98
C GLU A 76 -6.54 -0.02 18.40
N LEU A 77 -6.91 -0.12 17.12
CA LEU A 77 -7.81 0.85 16.48
C LEU A 77 -9.17 0.93 17.20
N LEU A 78 -9.75 -0.21 17.59
CA LEU A 78 -11.04 -0.24 18.28
C LEU A 78 -11.00 0.36 19.69
N THR A 79 -9.83 0.36 20.34
CA THR A 79 -9.65 1.05 21.62
C THR A 79 -9.49 2.56 21.47
N ASN A 80 -9.22 3.06 20.27
CA ASN A 80 -8.98 4.47 20.00
C ASN A 80 -10.25 5.18 19.49
N THR A 81 -11.17 5.48 20.41
CA THR A 81 -12.44 6.15 20.10
C THR A 81 -12.28 7.56 19.53
N GLU A 82 -11.14 8.21 19.77
CA GLU A 82 -10.83 9.52 19.19
C GLU A 82 -10.55 9.41 17.68
N VAL A 83 -9.72 8.44 17.27
CA VAL A 83 -9.43 8.18 15.85
C VAL A 83 -10.69 7.74 15.10
N LEU A 84 -11.53 6.92 15.73
CA LEU A 84 -12.81 6.50 15.15
C LEU A 84 -13.88 7.60 15.19
N ALA A 85 -13.62 8.68 15.93
CA ALA A 85 -14.51 9.81 16.11
C ALA A 85 -15.95 9.41 16.47
N THR A 86 -16.12 8.39 17.32
CA THR A 86 -17.44 7.79 17.62
C THR A 86 -18.44 8.74 18.29
N ASN A 87 -17.95 9.87 18.80
CA ASN A 87 -18.74 10.94 19.41
C ASN A 87 -18.94 12.15 18.48
N HIS A 88 -18.56 12.06 17.21
CA HIS A 88 -18.64 13.14 16.22
C HIS A 88 -19.68 12.81 15.12
N PRO A 89 -20.48 13.79 14.65
CA PRO A 89 -21.45 13.56 13.57
C PRO A 89 -20.85 13.09 12.25
N GLU A 90 -19.59 13.43 11.98
CA GLU A 90 -18.84 12.98 10.79
C GLU A 90 -17.97 11.75 11.05
N GLY A 91 -18.02 11.18 12.27
CA GLY A 91 -17.33 9.93 12.61
C GLY A 91 -18.21 8.70 12.38
N ILE A 92 -17.75 7.54 12.82
CA ILE A 92 -18.54 6.31 12.70
C ILE A 92 -19.71 6.32 13.71
N SER A 93 -20.86 5.82 13.30
CA SER A 93 -22.02 5.68 14.17
C SER A 93 -21.80 4.59 15.23
N SER A 94 -22.57 4.63 16.33
CA SER A 94 -22.49 3.61 17.38
C SER A 94 -22.82 2.20 16.87
N SER A 95 -23.71 2.08 15.88
CA SER A 95 -24.03 0.79 15.27
C SER A 95 -22.90 0.27 14.37
N GLU A 96 -22.18 1.14 13.67
CA GLU A 96 -20.97 0.76 12.92
C GLU A 96 -19.85 0.36 13.87
N TYR A 97 -19.64 1.10 14.96
CA TYR A 97 -18.66 0.74 15.98
C TYR A 97 -18.96 -0.64 16.60
N GLN A 98 -20.23 -0.90 16.97
CA GLN A 98 -20.63 -2.22 17.47
C GLN A 98 -20.38 -3.32 16.44
N ARG A 99 -20.68 -3.08 15.15
CA ARG A 99 -20.39 -4.04 14.09
C ARG A 99 -18.90 -4.33 13.96
N LEU A 100 -18.03 -3.34 14.14
CA LEU A 100 -16.58 -3.58 14.14
C LEU A 100 -16.17 -4.47 15.31
N GLN A 101 -16.68 -4.20 16.52
CA GLN A 101 -16.43 -5.02 17.70
C GLN A 101 -16.90 -6.47 17.52
N ASP A 102 -18.09 -6.67 16.95
CA ASP A 102 -18.66 -8.00 16.71
C ASP A 102 -17.87 -8.82 15.67
N ASN A 103 -17.08 -8.15 14.81
CA ASN A 103 -16.31 -8.79 13.74
C ASN A 103 -14.82 -9.01 14.06
N VAL A 104 -14.36 -8.73 15.28
CA VAL A 104 -12.95 -8.95 15.69
C VAL A 104 -12.49 -10.38 15.40
N ALA A 105 -13.26 -11.38 15.82
CA ALA A 105 -12.92 -12.78 15.60
C ALA A 105 -12.95 -13.17 14.12
N LEU A 106 -13.89 -12.61 13.34
CA LEU A 106 -13.96 -12.84 11.90
C LEU A 106 -12.71 -12.26 11.22
N PHE A 107 -12.34 -11.02 11.54
CA PHE A 107 -11.18 -10.35 10.97
C PHE A 107 -9.89 -11.13 11.23
N ALA A 108 -9.68 -11.62 12.46
CA ALA A 108 -8.55 -12.48 12.80
C ALA A 108 -8.54 -13.77 11.97
N SER A 109 -9.69 -14.45 11.84
CA SER A 109 -9.80 -15.69 11.06
C SER A 109 -9.48 -15.49 9.57
N LEU A 110 -9.88 -14.34 8.99
CA LEU A 110 -9.58 -14.00 7.60
C LEU A 110 -8.08 -13.70 7.41
N CYS A 111 -7.46 -13.05 8.39
CA CYS A 111 -6.00 -12.83 8.37
C CYS A 111 -5.25 -14.16 8.41
N GLU A 112 -5.68 -15.12 9.24
CA GLU A 112 -5.10 -16.47 9.30
C GLU A 112 -5.32 -17.27 8.00
N GLU A 113 -6.54 -17.22 7.44
CA GLU A 113 -6.85 -17.87 6.16
C GLU A 113 -5.96 -17.34 5.04
N LEU A 114 -5.84 -16.01 4.95
CA LEU A 114 -4.93 -15.38 4.01
C LEU A 114 -3.49 -15.80 4.31
N ALA A 115 -3.08 -15.83 5.59
CA ALA A 115 -1.73 -16.23 5.99
C ALA A 115 -1.35 -17.62 5.46
N ALA A 116 -2.30 -18.57 5.50
CA ALA A 116 -2.12 -19.95 5.09
C ALA A 116 -1.76 -20.15 3.60
N PHE A 117 -2.04 -19.18 2.72
CA PHE A 117 -1.61 -19.26 1.31
C PHE A 117 -0.08 -19.17 1.11
N GLY A 118 0.68 -18.79 2.15
CA GLY A 118 2.14 -18.79 2.10
C GLY A 118 2.74 -17.77 1.12
N ILE A 119 2.00 -16.74 0.73
CA ILE A 119 2.50 -15.65 -0.11
C ILE A 119 3.42 -14.77 0.75
N PRO A 120 4.66 -14.50 0.33
CA PRO A 120 5.57 -13.66 1.09
C PRO A 120 5.02 -12.24 1.32
N GLU A 121 5.30 -11.71 2.50
CA GLU A 121 5.08 -10.30 2.82
C GLU A 121 6.11 -9.44 2.09
N THR A 122 5.70 -8.25 1.64
CA THR A 122 6.53 -7.29 0.90
C THR A 122 6.13 -5.87 1.24
N VAL A 123 6.73 -4.87 0.58
CA VAL A 123 6.27 -3.49 0.64
C VAL A 123 5.07 -3.31 -0.29
N HIS A 124 4.08 -2.60 0.20
CA HIS A 124 2.93 -2.13 -0.55
C HIS A 124 2.87 -0.61 -0.48
N HIS A 125 2.58 0.01 -1.61
CA HIS A 125 2.46 1.45 -1.73
C HIS A 125 1.40 2.03 -0.80
N GLY A 126 0.25 1.35 -0.66
CA GLY A 126 -0.90 1.83 0.11
C GLY A 126 -1.85 2.70 -0.72
N ASP A 127 -1.30 3.46 -1.68
CA ASP A 127 -2.06 4.38 -2.54
C ASP A 127 -1.48 4.43 -3.98
N LEU A 128 -1.31 3.27 -4.62
CA LEU A 128 -0.77 3.24 -5.98
C LEU A 128 -1.87 3.60 -6.98
N HIS A 129 -1.78 4.79 -7.55
CA HIS A 129 -2.58 5.24 -8.68
C HIS A 129 -1.71 6.02 -9.68
N ASP A 130 -2.27 6.36 -10.83
CA ASP A 130 -1.61 7.09 -11.91
C ASP A 130 -1.00 8.43 -11.51
N GLY A 131 -1.65 9.17 -10.61
CA GLY A 131 -1.10 10.41 -10.02
C GLY A 131 0.15 10.20 -9.18
N ASN A 132 0.44 8.97 -8.72
CA ASN A 132 1.63 8.61 -7.95
C ASN A 132 2.73 7.95 -8.81
N ILE A 133 2.66 8.14 -10.13
CA ILE A 133 3.62 7.60 -11.09
C ILE A 133 4.05 8.72 -12.04
N PHE A 134 5.36 8.97 -12.14
CA PHE A 134 5.91 9.80 -13.21
C PHE A 134 6.37 8.98 -14.41
N ILE A 135 6.38 9.61 -15.58
CA ILE A 135 6.96 9.11 -16.84
C ILE A 135 8.16 9.98 -17.21
N GLN A 136 9.32 9.35 -17.38
CA GLN A 136 10.55 10.01 -17.84
C GLN A 136 11.35 9.06 -18.74
N ASP A 137 11.60 9.46 -19.99
CA ASP A 137 12.37 8.69 -20.97
C ASP A 137 11.93 7.21 -21.06
N GLU A 138 10.61 6.97 -21.19
CA GLU A 138 9.95 5.65 -21.20
C GLU A 138 10.01 4.84 -19.90
N ASN A 139 10.58 5.40 -18.82
CA ASN A 139 10.61 4.78 -17.51
C ASN A 139 9.46 5.27 -16.62
N TYR A 140 8.95 4.36 -15.79
CA TYR A 140 7.95 4.66 -14.77
C TYR A 140 8.61 4.83 -13.41
N ILE A 141 8.32 5.94 -12.74
CA ILE A 141 8.87 6.27 -11.43
C ILE A 141 7.74 6.36 -10.40
N PHE A 142 7.62 5.35 -9.55
CA PHE A 142 6.74 5.35 -8.39
C PHE A 142 7.23 6.35 -7.34
N PHE A 143 6.35 7.23 -6.85
CA PHE A 143 6.63 8.20 -5.81
C PHE A 143 5.47 8.29 -4.81
N ASP A 144 5.63 9.14 -3.79
CA ASP A 144 4.68 9.31 -2.69
C ASP A 144 4.42 8.04 -1.86
N TRP A 145 5.52 7.52 -1.31
CA TRP A 145 5.50 6.34 -0.46
C TRP A 145 5.14 6.66 1.00
N GLY A 146 4.39 7.74 1.25
CA GLY A 146 4.02 8.20 2.59
C GLY A 146 3.18 7.18 3.36
N ASP A 147 2.27 6.50 2.66
CA ASP A 147 1.34 5.51 3.22
C ASP A 147 1.82 4.06 3.08
N ARG A 148 3.12 3.86 2.86
CA ARG A 148 3.69 2.53 2.64
C ARG A 148 3.49 1.61 3.85
N GLY A 149 3.01 0.41 3.57
CA GLY A 149 2.88 -0.66 4.57
C GLY A 149 3.63 -1.91 4.13
N ALA A 150 4.13 -2.69 5.08
CA ALA A 150 4.51 -4.07 4.83
C ALA A 150 3.23 -4.92 4.79
N THR A 151 2.90 -5.52 3.65
CA THR A 151 1.73 -6.41 3.48
C THR A 151 1.98 -7.33 2.27
N ARG A 152 1.02 -8.17 1.90
CA ARG A 152 1.25 -9.24 0.91
C ARG A 152 1.49 -8.76 -0.50
N PHE A 153 2.31 -9.53 -1.21
CA PHE A 153 2.49 -9.43 -2.65
C PHE A 153 1.28 -9.99 -3.40
N GLY A 154 0.64 -9.20 -4.26
CA GLY A 154 -0.45 -9.67 -5.12
C GLY A 154 0.11 -10.23 -6.43
N GLU A 155 0.39 -11.53 -6.50
CA GLU A 155 0.70 -12.16 -7.80
C GLU A 155 -0.62 -12.47 -8.52
N VAL A 156 -0.91 -11.76 -9.63
CA VAL A 156 -2.01 -12.15 -10.53
C VAL A 156 -1.58 -13.44 -11.23
N ARG A 157 -1.87 -14.58 -10.62
CA ARG A 157 -1.81 -15.86 -11.32
C ARG A 157 -2.89 -15.84 -12.40
N GLN A 158 -2.48 -15.51 -13.61
CA GLN A 158 -3.29 -15.70 -14.80
C GLN A 158 -3.53 -17.20 -14.93
N LYS A 159 -4.68 -17.67 -14.43
CA LYS A 159 -5.16 -19.03 -14.70
C LYS A 159 -5.25 -19.16 -16.21
N ARG A 160 -4.33 -19.92 -16.82
CA ARG A 160 -4.52 -20.41 -18.18
C ARG A 160 -5.81 -21.23 -18.15
N CYS A 161 -6.87 -20.67 -18.74
CA CYS A 161 -7.98 -21.48 -19.19
C CYS A 161 -7.51 -22.22 -20.43
N ASP A 162 -7.09 -23.47 -20.25
CA ASP A 162 -7.08 -24.41 -21.36
C ASP A 162 -8.54 -24.72 -21.72
N ARG A 163 -9.01 -24.16 -22.83
CA ARG A 163 -10.05 -24.74 -23.67
C ARG A 163 -10.05 -24.13 -25.07
#